data_AF-A0A3N5SBX1-F1
#
_entry.id   AF-A0A3N5SBX1-F1
#
_cell.length_a   1.000
_cell.length_b   1.000
_cell.length_c   1.000
_cell.angle_alpha   90.00
_cell.angle_beta   90.00
_cell.angle_gamma   90.00
#
_symmetry.space_group_name_H-M   'P 1'
#
loop_
_entity.id
_entity.type
_entity.pdbx_description
1 polymer ?
#
loop_
_entity_poly.entity_id
_entity_poly.type
_entity_poly.pdbx_seq_one_letter_code
_entity_poly.pdbx_strand_id
1 'polypeptide(L)'
;MCLSGQMTGRDWRALLSWSGRTFFVASCVRSSSGERMKIIGLISGTSMDGIDAALCDINGAPPNLQAQIIRAILYPYPSGMQERVMRACLPPQSHVDELCQLNADLGELFASAAHQVIIEAGITPAQVDLIGSHGQTVWHMVQPDGHVSSTLQLTEAAILAERTGITTISNSRARDIAAGGQGAP
;
A
#
# COMPACT_ATOMS: atom_id res chain seq x y z
N MET A 1 35.08 16.48 17.11
CA MET A 1 36.00 15.92 16.09
C MET A 1 35.30 16.05 14.75
N CYS A 2 35.73 16.98 13.90
CA CYS A 2 35.17 17.14 12.55
C CYS A 2 35.51 15.92 11.69
N LEU A 3 34.51 15.35 11.03
CA LEU A 3 34.70 14.63 9.78
C LEU A 3 33.67 15.13 8.78
N SER A 4 34.17 15.95 7.87
CA SER A 4 33.59 16.25 6.57
C SER A 4 33.51 14.96 5.74
N GLY A 5 32.31 14.58 5.32
CA GLY A 5 32.09 13.52 4.32
C GLY A 5 30.87 13.87 3.50
N GLN A 6 31.07 14.13 2.20
CA GLN A 6 29.99 14.31 1.24
C GLN A 6 29.12 13.04 1.19
N MET A 7 27.86 13.14 1.60
CA MET A 7 26.88 12.08 1.46
C MET A 7 26.35 12.08 0.02
N THR A 8 26.94 11.28 -0.84
CA THR A 8 26.34 10.86 -2.12
C THR A 8 25.94 9.39 -2.01
N GLY A 9 24.64 9.11 -2.05
CA GLY A 9 24.07 7.76 -2.03
C GLY A 9 23.50 7.36 -0.67
N ARG A 10 22.16 7.34 -0.53
CA ARG A 10 21.47 6.86 0.68
C ARG A 10 21.49 5.33 0.69
N ASP A 11 22.43 4.76 1.43
CA ASP A 11 22.43 3.35 1.83
C ASP A 11 21.57 3.22 3.11
N TRP A 12 20.37 2.62 3.00
CA TRP A 12 19.33 2.63 4.04
C TRP A 12 19.44 1.47 5.05
N ARG A 13 20.64 0.92 5.25
CA ARG A 13 20.88 -0.18 6.20
C ARG A 13 20.85 0.30 7.66
N ALA A 14 19.65 0.35 8.25
CA ALA A 14 19.49 0.45 9.70
C ALA A 14 18.61 -0.70 10.22
N LEU A 15 19.22 -1.60 11.01
CA LEU A 15 18.53 -2.63 11.78
C LEU A 15 17.92 -1.99 13.03
N LEU A 16 16.61 -2.10 13.22
CA LEU A 16 15.95 -1.80 14.50
C LEU A 16 15.41 -3.12 15.08
N SER A 17 16.00 -3.58 16.18
CA SER A 17 15.49 -4.72 16.96
C SER A 17 14.54 -4.20 18.04
N TRP A 18 13.29 -4.69 18.05
CA TRP A 18 12.38 -4.51 19.18
C TRP A 18 11.78 -5.88 19.54
N SER A 19 11.87 -6.29 20.79
CA SER A 19 11.27 -7.52 21.37
C SER A 19 11.71 -8.89 20.82
N GLY A 20 12.95 -9.04 20.37
CA GLY A 20 13.51 -10.38 20.03
C GLY A 20 13.01 -10.97 18.70
N ARG A 21 12.24 -10.21 17.92
CA ARG A 21 11.99 -10.48 16.51
C ARG A 21 12.91 -9.58 15.69
N THR A 22 13.85 -10.19 14.97
CA THR A 22 14.63 -9.47 13.96
C THR A 22 13.68 -9.11 12.84
N PHE A 23 13.34 -7.82 12.68
CA PHE A 23 12.76 -7.34 11.44
C PHE A 23 13.85 -7.47 10.38
N PHE A 24 13.74 -8.51 9.55
CA PHE A 24 14.43 -8.49 8.26
C PHE A 24 13.74 -7.41 7.44
N VAL A 25 14.33 -6.21 7.39
CA VAL A 25 14.16 -5.39 6.18
C VAL A 25 14.90 -6.18 5.11
N ALA A 26 14.18 -7.10 4.45
CA ALA A 26 14.74 -7.89 3.37
C ALA A 26 15.27 -6.89 2.33
N SER A 27 16.59 -6.80 2.25
CA SER A 27 17.27 -6.05 1.22
C SER A 27 17.05 -6.77 -0.11
N CYS A 28 16.02 -6.39 -0.85
CA CYS A 28 15.98 -6.46 -2.31
C CYS A 28 14.59 -6.04 -2.79
N VAL A 29 14.36 -4.73 -2.93
CA VAL A 29 13.70 -4.34 -4.18
C VAL A 29 14.80 -4.51 -5.23
N ARG A 30 14.76 -5.62 -5.97
CA ARG A 30 15.67 -5.83 -7.10
C ARG A 30 15.37 -4.73 -8.11
N SER A 31 16.23 -3.74 -8.17
CA SER A 31 16.20 -2.72 -9.21
C SER A 31 17.60 -2.65 -9.80
N SER A 32 17.89 -3.61 -10.69
CA SER A 32 18.84 -3.34 -11.76
C SER A 32 18.05 -2.72 -12.89
N SER A 33 18.49 -1.55 -13.35
CA SER A 33 17.94 -0.85 -14.51
C SER A 33 17.82 -1.82 -15.70
N GLY A 34 16.59 -2.21 -16.05
CA GLY A 34 16.31 -3.12 -17.17
C GLY A 34 15.55 -4.41 -16.81
N GLU A 35 15.29 -4.71 -15.53
CA GLU A 35 14.53 -5.92 -15.16
C GLU A 35 13.03 -5.67 -15.04
N ARG A 36 12.27 -6.63 -15.58
CA ARG A 36 10.82 -6.70 -15.60
C ARG A 36 10.31 -7.09 -14.21
N MET A 37 9.47 -6.26 -13.60
CA MET A 37 8.92 -6.49 -12.26
C MET A 37 7.45 -6.93 -12.32
N LYS A 38 7.05 -7.83 -11.43
CA LYS A 38 5.65 -8.15 -11.17
C LYS A 38 5.18 -7.43 -9.92
N ILE A 39 4.24 -6.53 -10.09
CA ILE A 39 3.74 -5.68 -9.02
C ILE A 39 2.24 -5.88 -8.89
N ILE A 40 1.75 -6.05 -7.66
CA ILE A 40 0.31 -6.04 -7.38
C ILE A 40 -0.09 -4.63 -6.95
N GLY A 41 -1.05 -4.04 -7.64
CA GLY A 41 -1.77 -2.84 -7.18
C GLY A 41 -3.04 -3.24 -6.44
N LEU A 42 -3.25 -2.67 -5.25
CA LEU A 42 -4.46 -2.87 -4.44
C LEU A 42 -5.14 -1.53 -4.13
N ILE A 43 -6.45 -1.46 -4.30
CA ILE A 43 -7.27 -0.29 -3.93
C ILE A 43 -8.68 -0.74 -3.54
N SER A 44 -9.28 -0.06 -2.56
CA SER A 44 -10.74 -0.09 -2.41
C SER A 44 -11.29 1.26 -2.81
N GLY A 45 -12.10 1.26 -3.87
CA GLY A 45 -12.66 2.46 -4.49
C GLY A 45 -13.75 3.11 -3.65
N THR A 46 -14.31 4.21 -4.17
CA THR A 46 -15.37 4.97 -3.49
C THR A 46 -16.70 4.23 -3.40
N SER A 47 -16.89 3.14 -4.15
CA SER A 47 -18.04 2.24 -4.03
C SER A 47 -18.01 1.43 -2.72
N MET A 48 -16.82 1.24 -2.12
CA MET A 48 -16.62 0.52 -0.86
C MET A 48 -17.24 -0.89 -0.84
N ASP A 49 -17.37 -1.53 -2.01
CA ASP A 49 -18.00 -2.84 -2.20
C ASP A 49 -16.98 -3.99 -2.26
N GLY A 50 -15.70 -3.67 -2.39
CA GLY A 50 -14.61 -4.64 -2.38
C GLY A 50 -13.24 -4.01 -2.60
N ILE A 51 -12.29 -4.88 -2.96
CA ILE A 51 -10.90 -4.54 -3.20
C ILE A 51 -10.58 -4.91 -4.65
N ASP A 52 -10.23 -3.91 -5.44
CA ASP A 52 -9.63 -4.14 -6.75
C ASP A 52 -8.18 -4.56 -6.56
N ALA A 53 -7.83 -5.71 -7.12
CA ALA A 53 -6.47 -6.23 -7.13
C ALA A 53 -6.02 -6.50 -8.56
N ALA A 54 -4.90 -5.89 -8.96
CA ALA A 54 -4.33 -6.05 -10.29
C ALA A 54 -2.87 -6.47 -10.20
N LEU A 55 -2.55 -7.64 -10.75
CA LEU A 55 -1.18 -8.06 -11.00
C LEU A 55 -0.72 -7.47 -12.33
N CYS A 56 0.33 -6.66 -12.29
CA CYS A 56 0.89 -5.98 -13.43
C CYS A 56 2.33 -6.41 -13.67
N ASP A 57 2.69 -6.50 -14.94
CA ASP A 57 4.05 -6.55 -15.42
C ASP A 57 4.52 -5.12 -15.72
N ILE A 58 5.57 -4.68 -15.03
CA ILE A 58 6.16 -3.35 -15.16
C ILE A 58 7.57 -3.48 -15.75
N ASN A 59 7.82 -2.76 -16.83
CA ASN A 59 9.12 -2.74 -17.49
C ASN A 59 9.65 -1.30 -17.62
N GLY A 60 10.95 -1.14 -17.41
CA GLY A 60 11.61 0.15 -17.50
C GLY A 60 11.37 1.07 -16.30
N ALA A 61 11.66 2.35 -16.51
CA ALA A 61 11.52 3.40 -15.51
C ALA A 61 11.07 4.70 -16.21
N PRO A 62 10.49 5.67 -15.47
CA PRO A 62 10.13 6.96 -16.05
C PRO A 62 11.31 7.61 -16.81
N PRO A 63 11.08 8.23 -17.97
CA PRO A 63 9.77 8.43 -18.62
C PRO A 63 9.30 7.24 -19.46
N ASN A 64 10.13 6.23 -19.70
CA ASN A 64 9.87 5.11 -20.62
C ASN A 64 9.30 3.87 -19.92
N LEU A 65 8.48 4.07 -18.89
CA LEU A 65 7.87 2.98 -18.14
C LEU A 65 6.70 2.38 -18.94
N GLN A 66 6.67 1.05 -19.03
CA GLN A 66 5.58 0.29 -19.63
C GLN A 66 4.92 -0.58 -18.57
N ALA A 67 3.59 -0.61 -18.56
CA ALA A 67 2.80 -1.42 -17.65
C ALA A 67 1.78 -2.26 -18.43
N GLN A 68 1.71 -3.55 -18.11
CA GLN A 68 0.72 -4.47 -18.67
C GLN A 68 0.00 -5.20 -17.54
N ILE A 69 -1.33 -5.17 -17.53
CA ILE A 69 -2.12 -5.98 -16.60
C ILE A 69 -2.05 -7.45 -17.03
N ILE A 70 -1.57 -8.32 -16.14
CA ILE A 70 -1.59 -9.77 -16.31
C ILE A 70 -2.95 -10.32 -15.89
N ARG A 71 -3.41 -9.92 -14.70
CA ARG A 71 -4.70 -10.33 -14.12
C ARG A 71 -5.25 -9.21 -13.26
N ALA A 72 -6.55 -9.00 -13.32
CA ALA A 72 -7.27 -8.11 -12.42
C ALA A 72 -8.52 -8.81 -11.90
N ILE A 73 -8.85 -8.57 -10.64
CA ILE A 73 -10.02 -9.11 -9.95
C ILE A 73 -10.64 -8.03 -9.07
N LEU A 74 -11.92 -8.21 -8.77
CA LEU A 74 -12.59 -7.57 -7.65
C LEU A 74 -12.76 -8.64 -6.56
N TYR A 75 -12.16 -8.40 -5.40
CA TYR A 75 -12.37 -9.21 -4.20
C TYR A 75 -13.50 -8.59 -3.38
N PRO A 76 -14.69 -9.22 -3.32
CA PRO A 76 -15.84 -8.62 -2.66
C PRO A 76 -15.64 -8.57 -1.14
N TYR A 77 -16.14 -7.52 -0.50
CA TYR A 77 -16.16 -7.47 0.94
C TYR A 77 -17.11 -8.52 1.55
N PRO A 78 -16.77 -9.08 2.72
CA PRO A 78 -17.71 -9.91 3.45
C PRO A 78 -18.91 -9.08 3.93
N SER A 79 -20.02 -9.77 4.22
CA SER A 79 -21.24 -9.13 4.70
C SER A 79 -20.98 -8.23 5.91
N GLY A 80 -21.55 -7.02 5.92
CA GLY A 80 -21.40 -6.04 7.00
C GLY A 80 -20.16 -5.14 6.90
N MET A 81 -19.16 -5.50 6.08
CA MET A 81 -17.92 -4.74 6.00
C MET A 81 -18.11 -3.43 5.23
N GLN A 82 -18.90 -3.42 4.16
CA GLN A 82 -19.21 -2.18 3.42
C GLN A 82 -19.88 -1.15 4.35
N GLU A 83 -20.91 -1.54 5.12
CA GLU A 83 -21.56 -0.62 6.05
C GLU A 83 -20.60 -0.13 7.14
N ARG A 84 -19.67 -0.99 7.58
CA ARG A 84 -18.65 -0.62 8.57
C ARG A 84 -17.68 0.43 8.02
N VAL A 85 -17.19 0.26 6.80
CA VAL A 85 -16.35 1.25 6.10
C VAL A 85 -17.11 2.55 5.88
N MET A 86 -18.37 2.49 5.45
CA MET A 86 -19.20 3.68 5.27
C MET A 86 -19.37 4.47 6.56
N ARG A 87 -19.63 3.79 7.69
CA ARG A 87 -19.72 4.45 9.01
C ARG A 87 -18.40 5.08 9.42
N ALA A 88 -17.27 4.42 9.16
CA ALA A 88 -15.94 4.96 9.45
C ALA A 88 -15.66 6.26 8.68
N CYS A 89 -16.29 6.50 7.53
CA CYS A 89 -16.16 7.72 6.75
C CYS A 89 -17.04 8.89 7.26
N LEU A 90 -17.90 8.67 8.27
CA LEU A 90 -18.76 9.69 8.84
C LEU A 90 -18.15 10.20 10.16
N PRO A 91 -17.62 11.44 10.24
CA PRO A 91 -16.89 11.92 11.42
C PRO A 91 -17.60 11.72 12.77
N PRO A 92 -18.94 11.90 12.88
CA PRO A 92 -19.64 11.65 14.15
C PRO A 92 -19.63 10.18 14.61
N GLN A 93 -19.27 9.24 13.72
CA GLN A 93 -19.26 7.78 13.95
C GLN A 93 -17.84 7.18 13.85
N SER A 94 -16.84 7.99 13.49
CA SER A 94 -15.44 7.58 13.31
C SER A 94 -14.68 7.51 14.64
N HIS A 95 -14.98 6.50 15.47
CA HIS A 95 -14.28 6.29 16.74
C HIS A 95 -12.86 5.72 16.52
N VAL A 96 -11.91 6.13 17.36
CA VAL A 96 -10.48 5.79 17.20
C VAL A 96 -10.22 4.29 17.33
N ASP A 97 -10.87 3.64 18.29
CA ASP A 97 -10.82 2.19 18.51
C ASP A 97 -11.36 1.42 17.29
N GLU A 98 -12.49 1.87 16.75
CA GLU A 98 -13.08 1.25 15.55
C GLU A 98 -12.21 1.46 14.30
N LEU A 99 -11.64 2.66 14.10
CA LEU A 99 -10.69 2.91 13.00
C LEU A 99 -9.44 2.03 13.14
N CYS A 100 -8.94 1.85 14.36
CA CYS A 100 -7.79 0.99 14.64
C CYS A 100 -8.09 -0.48 14.28
N GLN A 101 -9.25 -1.00 14.69
CA GLN A 101 -9.65 -2.37 14.37
C GLN A 101 -9.92 -2.53 12.86
N LEU A 102 -10.63 -1.59 12.26
CA LEU A 102 -10.93 -1.61 10.83
C LEU A 102 -9.65 -1.58 9.97
N ASN A 103 -8.62 -0.84 10.40
CA ASN A 103 -7.32 -0.84 9.72
C ASN A 103 -6.69 -2.24 9.66
N ALA A 104 -6.74 -2.97 10.78
CA ALA A 104 -6.23 -4.34 10.84
C ALA A 104 -7.07 -5.32 10.01
N ASP A 105 -8.40 -5.24 10.12
CA ASP A 105 -9.33 -6.10 9.39
C ASP A 105 -9.21 -5.90 7.87
N LEU A 106 -9.07 -4.65 7.42
CA LEU A 106 -8.77 -4.34 6.02
C LEU A 106 -7.40 -4.88 5.60
N GLY A 107 -6.40 -4.85 6.47
CA GLY A 107 -5.10 -5.48 6.21
C GLY A 107 -5.22 -6.97 5.84
N GLU A 108 -6.04 -7.72 6.58
CA GLU A 108 -6.30 -9.15 6.31
C GLU A 108 -7.08 -9.36 4.99
N LEU A 109 -8.06 -8.51 4.71
CA LEU A 109 -8.82 -8.58 3.45
C LEU A 109 -7.97 -8.22 2.23
N PHE A 110 -7.12 -7.20 2.33
CA PHE A 110 -6.18 -6.82 1.27
C PHE A 110 -5.15 -7.92 1.02
N ALA A 111 -4.67 -8.59 2.07
CA ALA A 111 -3.80 -9.76 1.91
C ALA A 111 -4.51 -10.91 1.18
N SER A 112 -5.79 -11.14 1.51
CA SER A 112 -6.62 -12.15 0.85
C SER A 112 -6.84 -11.82 -0.63
N ALA A 113 -7.10 -10.56 -0.96
CA ALA A 113 -7.22 -10.09 -2.34
C ALA A 113 -5.91 -10.27 -3.13
N ALA A 114 -4.75 -9.97 -2.52
CA ALA A 114 -3.44 -10.18 -3.12
C ALA A 114 -3.18 -11.67 -3.42
N HIS A 115 -3.48 -12.56 -2.47
CA HIS A 115 -3.36 -14.00 -2.70
C HIS A 115 -4.30 -14.50 -3.79
N GLN A 116 -5.54 -13.99 -3.83
CA GLN A 116 -6.51 -14.38 -4.85
C GLN A 116 -6.03 -14.01 -6.26
N VAL A 117 -5.52 -12.78 -6.48
CA VAL A 117 -5.02 -12.39 -7.80
C VAL A 117 -3.77 -13.18 -8.22
N ILE A 118 -2.92 -13.57 -7.26
CA ILE A 118 -1.76 -14.45 -7.49
C ILE A 118 -2.21 -15.83 -7.97
N ILE A 119 -3.19 -16.43 -7.28
CA ILE A 119 -3.76 -17.74 -7.61
C ILE A 119 -4.39 -17.70 -9.01
N GLU A 120 -5.19 -16.68 -9.29
CA GLU A 120 -5.86 -16.55 -10.58
C GLU A 120 -4.91 -16.25 -11.74
N ALA A 121 -3.76 -15.65 -11.47
CA ALA A 121 -2.68 -15.48 -12.44
C ALA A 121 -1.84 -16.75 -12.66
N GLY A 122 -2.04 -17.79 -11.84
CA GLY A 122 -1.29 -19.05 -11.93
C GLY A 122 0.18 -18.94 -11.54
N ILE A 123 0.52 -17.99 -10.66
CA ILE A 123 1.89 -17.79 -10.17
C ILE A 123 1.95 -18.00 -8.65
N THR A 124 3.16 -17.96 -8.09
CA THR A 124 3.41 -18.05 -6.65
C THR A 124 3.74 -16.67 -6.05
N PRO A 125 3.53 -16.45 -4.74
CA PRO A 125 3.91 -15.19 -4.09
C PRO A 125 5.39 -14.81 -4.28
N ALA A 126 6.29 -15.80 -4.34
CA ALA A 126 7.72 -15.58 -4.56
C ALA A 126 8.07 -15.00 -5.94
N GLN A 127 7.12 -14.99 -6.89
CA GLN A 127 7.28 -14.39 -8.21
C GLN A 127 6.76 -12.94 -8.28
N VAL A 128 6.22 -12.41 -7.18
CA VAL A 128 5.77 -11.02 -7.06
C VAL A 128 6.84 -10.23 -6.32
N ASP A 129 7.31 -9.16 -6.94
CA ASP A 129 8.39 -8.35 -6.38
C ASP A 129 7.89 -7.35 -5.34
N LEU A 130 6.66 -6.83 -5.54
CA LEU A 130 6.14 -5.74 -4.75
C LEU A 130 4.59 -5.72 -4.72
N ILE A 131 4.04 -5.27 -3.60
CA ILE A 131 2.66 -4.81 -3.49
C ILE A 131 2.64 -3.29 -3.31
N GLY A 132 1.90 -2.58 -4.15
CA GLY A 132 1.50 -1.20 -3.94
C GLY A 132 0.07 -1.14 -3.45
N SER A 133 -0.15 -0.79 -2.19
CA SER A 133 -1.49 -0.67 -1.61
C SER A 133 -1.87 0.80 -1.41
N HIS A 134 -2.94 1.22 -2.09
CA HIS A 134 -3.59 2.49 -1.82
C HIS A 134 -4.40 2.44 -0.52
N GLY A 135 -5.06 1.31 -0.26
CA GLY A 135 -5.98 1.11 0.83
C GLY A 135 -7.38 1.71 0.62
N GLN A 136 -8.13 1.85 1.70
CA GLN A 136 -9.46 2.46 1.74
C GLN A 136 -9.36 3.88 2.27
N THR A 137 -9.73 4.89 1.47
CA THR A 137 -9.82 6.26 1.98
C THR A 137 -10.97 6.37 2.99
N VAL A 138 -10.68 6.86 4.18
CA VAL A 138 -11.67 7.23 5.21
C VAL A 138 -11.89 8.73 5.23
N TRP A 139 -10.81 9.51 5.09
CA TRP A 139 -10.91 10.96 5.09
C TRP A 139 -9.83 11.62 4.24
N HIS A 140 -10.17 12.76 3.65
CA HIS A 140 -9.26 13.60 2.89
C HIS A 140 -9.54 15.07 3.24
N MET A 141 -8.61 15.73 3.93
CA MET A 141 -8.84 17.02 4.57
C MET A 141 -8.44 18.18 3.66
N VAL A 142 -9.40 18.62 2.85
CA VAL A 142 -9.31 19.84 2.02
C VAL A 142 -9.71 21.05 2.86
N GLN A 143 -8.83 22.04 2.93
CA GLN A 143 -9.05 23.29 3.64
C GLN A 143 -9.85 24.30 2.79
N PRO A 144 -10.43 25.36 3.39
CA PRO A 144 -11.26 26.33 2.65
C PRO A 144 -10.56 27.05 1.50
N ASP A 145 -9.23 27.18 1.55
CA ASP A 145 -8.38 27.75 0.51
C ASP A 145 -7.99 26.73 -0.59
N GLY A 146 -8.46 25.49 -0.49
CA GLY A 146 -8.25 24.43 -1.45
C GLY A 146 -6.98 23.59 -1.24
N HIS A 147 -6.15 23.87 -0.23
CA HIS A 147 -5.00 23.00 0.04
C HIS A 147 -5.40 21.76 0.83
N VAL A 148 -4.70 20.64 0.60
CA VAL A 148 -4.87 19.42 1.38
C VAL A 148 -3.89 19.41 2.54
N SER A 149 -4.43 19.29 3.75
CA SER A 149 -3.67 19.32 5.00
C SER A 149 -3.37 17.93 5.56
N SER A 150 -4.25 16.96 5.32
CA SER A 150 -4.07 15.57 5.76
C SER A 150 -4.95 14.62 4.97
N THR A 151 -4.61 13.33 5.04
CA THR A 151 -5.34 12.25 4.37
C THR A 151 -5.23 11.00 5.22
N LEU A 152 -6.28 10.18 5.24
CA LEU A 152 -6.31 8.92 5.97
C LEU A 152 -6.81 7.80 5.06
N GLN A 153 -5.90 6.88 4.76
CA GLN A 153 -6.20 5.60 4.13
C GLN A 153 -6.00 4.50 5.16
N LEU A 154 -6.94 3.57 5.25
CA LEU A 154 -6.83 2.39 6.10
C LEU A 154 -6.45 1.18 5.28
N THR A 155 -5.36 0.54 5.71
CA THR A 155 -4.89 -0.81 5.38
C THR A 155 -3.63 -1.02 6.23
N GLU A 156 -3.67 -1.95 7.17
CA GLU A 156 -2.47 -2.27 7.95
C GLU A 156 -1.43 -2.95 7.05
N ALA A 157 -0.46 -2.17 6.58
CA ALA A 157 0.56 -2.63 5.64
C ALA A 157 1.49 -3.68 6.26
N ALA A 158 1.68 -3.66 7.58
CA ALA A 158 2.44 -4.70 8.26
C ALA A 158 1.73 -6.06 8.17
N ILE A 159 0.41 -6.09 8.37
CA ILE A 159 -0.39 -7.33 8.20
C ILE A 159 -0.30 -7.79 6.75
N LEU A 160 -0.50 -6.89 5.78
CA LEU A 160 -0.41 -7.22 4.35
C LEU A 160 0.95 -7.83 3.99
N ALA A 161 2.06 -7.22 4.44
CA ALA A 161 3.41 -7.74 4.20
C ALA A 161 3.64 -9.10 4.87
N GLU A 162 3.26 -9.27 6.13
CA GLU A 162 3.44 -10.52 6.88
C GLU A 162 2.59 -11.67 6.33
N ARG A 163 1.36 -11.40 5.90
CA ARG A 163 0.44 -12.41 5.36
C ARG A 163 0.80 -12.85 3.96
N THR A 164 1.43 -11.97 3.16
CA THR A 164 1.80 -12.27 1.77
C THR A 164 3.25 -12.70 1.61
N GLY A 165 4.12 -12.31 2.55
CA GLY A 165 5.58 -12.45 2.42
C GLY A 165 6.18 -11.53 1.35
N ILE A 166 5.43 -10.54 0.86
CA ILE A 166 5.83 -9.66 -0.24
C ILE A 166 6.08 -8.24 0.30
N THR A 167 7.16 -7.61 -0.16
CA THR A 167 7.46 -6.21 0.16
C THR A 167 6.27 -5.32 -0.20
N THR A 168 5.81 -4.51 0.74
CA THR A 168 4.60 -3.69 0.58
C THR A 168 4.94 -2.22 0.71
N ILE A 169 4.50 -1.41 -0.27
CA ILE A 169 4.51 0.05 -0.23
C ILE A 169 3.07 0.53 -0.07
N SER A 170 2.86 1.46 0.86
CA SER A 170 1.55 2.05 1.13
C SER A 170 1.66 3.56 1.39
N ASN A 171 0.53 4.20 1.69
CA ASN A 171 0.45 5.61 2.13
C ASN A 171 1.00 6.61 1.10
N SER A 172 0.74 6.36 -0.19
CA SER A 172 1.23 7.19 -1.30
C SER A 172 0.66 8.61 -1.28
N ARG A 173 -0.61 8.79 -0.89
CA ARG A 173 -1.25 10.12 -0.82
C ARG A 173 -0.56 11.03 0.21
N ALA A 174 -0.25 10.51 1.40
CA ALA A 174 0.43 11.31 2.43
C ALA A 174 1.82 11.75 1.99
N ARG A 175 2.54 10.90 1.23
CA ARG A 175 3.84 11.27 0.65
C ARG A 175 3.71 12.42 -0.36
N ASP A 176 2.69 12.40 -1.21
CA ASP A 176 2.46 13.46 -2.19
C ASP A 176 2.12 14.79 -1.51
N ILE A 177 1.23 14.78 -0.50
CA ILE A 177 0.90 15.97 0.31
C ILE A 177 2.15 16.52 0.99
N ALA A 178 3.00 15.66 1.56
CA ALA A 178 4.26 16.08 2.16
C ALA A 178 5.24 16.70 1.15
N ALA A 179 5.11 16.39 -0.14
CA ALA A 179 5.88 16.99 -1.23
C ALA A 179 5.24 18.29 -1.79
N GLY A 180 4.10 18.73 -1.23
CA GLY A 180 3.36 19.91 -1.67
C GLY A 180 2.28 19.62 -2.72
N GLY A 181 2.00 18.35 -3.01
CA GLY A 181 0.89 17.92 -3.85
C GLY A 181 -0.45 17.88 -3.11
N GLN A 182 -1.49 17.39 -3.79
CA GLN A 182 -2.85 17.29 -3.24
C GLN A 182 -3.15 15.90 -2.67
N GLY A 183 -2.30 14.91 -2.95
CA GLY A 183 -2.52 13.51 -2.58
C GLY A 183 -3.66 12.84 -3.34
N ALA A 184 -4.41 13.54 -4.20
CA ALA A 184 -5.54 13.02 -4.96
C ALA A 184 -5.94 13.94 -6.11
N PRO A 185 -6.38 13.32 -7.23
CA PRO A 185 -5.47 13.13 -8.34
C PRO A 185 -4.61 14.39 -8.60
#